data_AF-A0A7K1SNG9-F1
#
_entry.id   AF-A0A7K1SNG9-F1
#
_cell.length_a   1.000
_cell.length_b   1.000
_cell.length_c   1.000
_cell.angle_alpha   90.00
_cell.angle_beta   90.00
_cell.angle_gamma   90.00
#
_symmetry.space_group_name_H-M   'P 1'
#
loop_
_entity.id
_entity.type
_entity.pdbx_description
1 polymer ?
#
loop_
_entity_poly.entity_id
_entity_poly.type
_entity_poly.pdbx_seq_one_letter_code
_entity_poly.pdbx_strand_id
1 'polypeptide(L)'
;MQITYQHLFYALLVQLTMAGQLRAQQTADVRQVRWGFSPKLVKEAESLKPTSTRKDKIVYSRVPLVNRTGGLEYDFNGDSLLSATYYYYTTPSITQSDVTAASTELEGLLAEKYGPGKIVQVGELRTVNWLTPRTQIRLALGNVDRGWSLEIVYLCRVCSGDPKVDSQTKGSWKAKKEINDL
;
A
#
# COMPACT_ATOMS: atom_id res chain seq x y z
N MET A 1 49.12 -25.17 7.65
CA MET A 1 47.84 -25.25 6.92
C MET A 1 46.78 -24.58 7.80
N GLN A 2 46.58 -23.27 7.64
CA GLN A 2 45.96 -22.40 8.66
C GLN A 2 44.98 -21.40 8.01
N ILE A 3 44.24 -21.85 6.98
CA ILE A 3 43.38 -21.01 6.14
C ILE A 3 41.88 -21.31 6.33
N THR A 4 41.48 -22.27 7.16
CA THR A 4 40.12 -22.82 7.06
C THR A 4 39.04 -22.06 7.84
N TYR A 5 39.35 -21.42 8.97
CA TYR A 5 38.30 -20.84 9.84
C TYR A 5 37.88 -19.41 9.45
N GLN A 6 38.80 -18.59 8.95
CA GLN A 6 38.52 -17.20 8.63
C GLN A 6 37.60 -17.06 7.40
N HIS A 7 37.80 -17.87 6.37
CA HIS A 7 36.91 -17.88 5.19
C HIS A 7 35.52 -18.42 5.50
N LEU A 8 35.41 -19.44 6.36
CA LEU A 8 34.12 -19.94 6.83
C LEU A 8 33.35 -18.88 7.61
N PHE A 9 34.03 -18.10 8.46
CA PHE A 9 33.42 -17.00 9.19
C PHE A 9 32.88 -15.90 8.27
N TYR A 10 33.65 -15.48 7.25
CA TYR A 10 33.18 -14.49 6.27
C TYR A 10 32.02 -15.02 5.41
N ALA A 11 32.07 -16.28 4.97
CA ALA A 11 30.98 -16.88 4.22
C ALA A 11 29.68 -16.95 5.04
N LEU A 12 29.78 -17.29 6.34
CA LEU A 12 28.65 -17.28 7.26
C LEU A 12 28.07 -15.87 7.45
N LEU A 13 28.94 -14.85 7.57
CA LEU A 13 28.52 -13.45 7.73
C LEU A 13 27.77 -12.93 6.49
N VAL A 14 28.22 -13.31 5.29
CA VAL A 14 27.54 -12.96 4.02
C VAL A 14 26.20 -13.68 3.88
N GLN A 15 26.10 -14.94 4.31
CA GLN A 15 24.82 -15.66 4.29
C GLN A 15 23.81 -15.09 5.30
N LEU A 16 24.28 -14.67 6.48
CA LEU A 16 23.44 -14.05 7.51
C LEU A 16 22.89 -12.68 7.06
N THR A 17 23.69 -11.86 6.38
CA THR A 17 23.20 -10.56 5.85
C THR A 17 22.20 -10.75 4.71
N MET A 18 22.42 -11.72 3.82
CA MET A 18 21.48 -12.06 2.75
C MET A 18 20.14 -12.58 3.29
N ALA A 19 20.14 -13.42 4.33
CA ALA A 19 18.92 -13.92 4.95
C ALA A 19 18.11 -12.81 5.66
N GLY A 20 18.78 -11.82 6.26
CA GLY A 20 18.13 -10.66 6.89
C GLY A 20 17.36 -9.79 5.89
N GLN A 21 17.93 -9.57 4.70
CA GLN A 21 17.29 -8.79 3.64
C GLN A 21 16.02 -9.47 3.08
N LEU A 22 16.00 -10.81 3.02
CA LEU A 22 14.82 -11.56 2.59
C LEU A 22 13.67 -11.48 3.60
N ARG A 23 13.96 -11.46 4.90
CA ARG A 23 12.91 -11.33 5.95
C ARG A 23 12.31 -9.93 6.03
N ALA A 24 13.09 -8.87 5.82
CA ALA A 24 12.57 -7.50 5.75
C ALA A 24 11.61 -7.28 4.57
N GLN A 25 11.77 -8.06 3.48
CA GLN A 25 10.81 -8.09 2.38
C GLN A 25 9.52 -8.87 2.71
N GLN A 26 9.52 -9.66 3.80
CA GLN A 26 8.41 -10.53 4.19
C GLN A 26 7.62 -10.06 5.42
N THR A 27 8.14 -9.12 6.22
CA THR A 27 7.33 -8.44 7.24
C THR A 27 6.20 -7.68 6.54
N ALA A 28 4.97 -7.79 7.06
CA ALA A 28 3.86 -6.97 6.62
C ALA A 28 4.27 -5.48 6.74
N ASP A 29 4.00 -4.67 5.72
CA ASP A 29 3.93 -3.22 5.93
C ASP A 29 2.55 -2.92 6.54
N VAL A 30 1.91 -1.82 6.14
CA VAL A 30 0.51 -1.58 6.45
C VAL A 30 -0.39 -2.71 5.89
N ARG A 31 0.04 -3.40 4.82
CA ARG A 31 -0.72 -4.44 4.14
C ARG A 31 -0.45 -5.82 4.73
N GLN A 32 -1.54 -6.53 5.07
CA GLN A 32 -1.49 -7.91 5.53
C GLN A 32 -1.54 -8.92 4.37
N VAL A 33 -2.22 -8.57 3.28
CA VAL A 33 -2.42 -9.41 2.09
C VAL A 33 -1.17 -9.47 1.19
N ARG A 34 -0.96 -10.59 0.49
CA ARG A 34 0.17 -10.79 -0.45
C ARG A 34 -0.29 -10.75 -1.90
N TRP A 35 0.65 -10.43 -2.81
CA TRP A 35 0.39 -10.55 -4.25
C TRP A 35 0.12 -12.00 -4.66
N GLY A 36 -0.76 -12.19 -5.63
CA GLY A 36 -1.24 -13.50 -6.07
C GLY A 36 -2.41 -14.06 -5.24
N PHE A 37 -2.87 -13.34 -4.22
CA PHE A 37 -4.09 -13.72 -3.51
C PHE A 37 -5.31 -13.57 -4.45
N SER A 38 -6.19 -14.56 -4.40
CA SER A 38 -7.49 -14.51 -5.05
C SER A 38 -8.49 -13.74 -4.18
N PRO A 39 -9.65 -13.34 -4.74
CA PRO A 39 -10.70 -12.70 -3.96
C PRO A 39 -11.10 -13.50 -2.72
N LYS A 40 -11.07 -14.84 -2.80
CA LYS A 40 -11.36 -15.73 -1.67
C LYS A 40 -10.27 -15.63 -0.59
N LEU A 41 -9.00 -15.72 -0.98
CA LEU A 41 -7.87 -15.65 -0.05
C LEU A 41 -7.78 -14.29 0.64
N VAL A 42 -8.11 -13.19 -0.05
CA VAL A 42 -8.19 -11.85 0.56
C VAL A 42 -9.25 -11.82 1.66
N LYS A 43 -10.43 -12.39 1.42
CA LYS A 43 -11.49 -12.44 2.43
C LYS A 43 -11.15 -13.30 3.65
N GLU A 44 -10.35 -14.35 3.46
CA GLU A 44 -9.90 -15.22 4.54
C GLU A 44 -8.76 -14.59 5.35
N ALA A 45 -7.92 -13.77 4.71
CA ALA A 45 -6.80 -13.09 5.35
C ALA A 45 -7.22 -11.85 6.15
N GLU A 46 -8.25 -11.14 5.71
CA GLU A 46 -8.79 -9.98 6.43
C GLU A 46 -9.68 -10.41 7.60
N SER A 47 -9.46 -9.80 8.77
CA SER A 47 -10.24 -10.09 9.98
C SER A 47 -11.65 -9.50 9.94
N LEU A 48 -11.83 -8.42 9.17
CA LEU A 48 -13.10 -7.72 9.01
C LEU A 48 -13.92 -8.31 7.88
N LYS A 49 -15.25 -8.13 7.94
CA LYS A 49 -16.13 -8.48 6.82
C LYS A 49 -16.10 -7.34 5.77
N PRO A 50 -16.13 -7.66 4.47
CA PRO A 50 -16.19 -6.64 3.44
C PRO A 50 -17.53 -5.91 3.45
N THR A 51 -17.49 -4.59 3.30
CA THR A 51 -18.65 -3.71 3.16
C THR A 51 -19.25 -3.81 1.76
N SER A 52 -18.42 -4.10 0.74
CA SER A 52 -18.88 -4.35 -0.62
C SER A 52 -18.01 -5.41 -1.31
N THR A 53 -18.63 -6.24 -2.14
CA THR A 53 -17.95 -7.19 -3.02
C THR A 53 -18.52 -7.07 -4.42
N ARG A 54 -17.66 -6.85 -5.40
CA ARG A 54 -17.93 -6.93 -6.83
C ARG A 54 -16.98 -7.97 -7.45
N LYS A 55 -17.17 -8.26 -8.74
CA LYS A 55 -16.37 -9.28 -9.45
C LYS A 55 -14.87 -8.96 -9.43
N ASP A 56 -14.52 -7.70 -9.55
CA ASP A 56 -13.17 -7.16 -9.71
C ASP A 56 -12.71 -6.33 -8.51
N LYS A 57 -13.52 -6.24 -7.44
CA LYS A 57 -13.28 -5.32 -6.34
C LYS A 57 -13.83 -5.84 -5.00
N ILE A 58 -13.08 -5.66 -3.93
CA ILE A 58 -13.55 -5.84 -2.56
C ILE A 58 -13.29 -4.57 -1.76
N VAL A 59 -14.27 -4.11 -1.00
CA VAL A 59 -14.19 -2.90 -0.18
C VAL A 59 -14.43 -3.26 1.28
N TYR A 60 -13.58 -2.74 2.15
CA TYR A 60 -13.69 -2.82 3.61
C TYR A 60 -13.76 -1.41 4.18
N SER A 61 -14.63 -1.21 5.16
CA SER A 61 -14.69 0.01 5.97
C SER A 61 -14.09 -0.23 7.35
N ARG A 62 -13.64 0.84 8.00
CA ARG A 62 -13.12 0.85 9.37
C ARG A 62 -11.92 -0.10 9.60
N VAL A 63 -11.07 -0.25 8.59
CA VAL A 63 -9.84 -1.06 8.69
C VAL A 63 -8.81 -0.32 9.54
N PRO A 64 -8.17 -0.97 10.52
CA PRO A 64 -7.06 -0.37 11.27
C PRO A 64 -5.94 0.05 10.32
N LEU A 65 -5.54 1.32 10.42
CA LEU A 65 -4.47 1.94 9.66
C LEU A 65 -3.57 2.66 10.67
N VAL A 66 -2.58 1.97 11.23
CA VAL A 66 -1.76 2.47 12.36
C VAL A 66 -2.64 2.75 13.59
N ASN A 67 -2.80 4.01 14.01
CA ASN A 67 -3.56 4.45 15.19
C ASN A 67 -4.95 5.01 14.85
N ARG A 68 -5.43 4.75 13.63
CA ARG A 68 -6.71 5.27 13.11
C ARG A 68 -7.44 4.19 12.31
N THR A 69 -8.66 4.50 11.91
CA THR A 69 -9.45 3.66 11.01
C THR A 69 -9.57 4.32 9.64
N GLY A 70 -9.41 3.52 8.59
CA GLY A 70 -9.53 3.95 7.19
C GLY A 70 -10.42 3.01 6.38
N GLY A 71 -10.59 3.35 5.11
CA GLY A 71 -11.12 2.41 4.13
C GLY A 71 -10.00 1.62 3.47
N LEU A 72 -10.34 0.43 2.97
CA LEU A 72 -9.44 -0.42 2.22
C LEU A 72 -10.18 -0.99 1.01
N GLU A 73 -9.60 -0.77 -0.16
CA GLU A 73 -10.07 -1.32 -1.42
C GLU A 73 -9.03 -2.25 -2.03
N TYR A 74 -9.49 -3.41 -2.47
CA TYR A 74 -8.72 -4.33 -3.28
C TYR A 74 -9.28 -4.38 -4.69
N ASP A 75 -8.44 -4.17 -5.69
CA ASP A 75 -8.78 -4.39 -7.10
C ASP A 75 -8.14 -5.69 -7.59
N PHE A 76 -8.88 -6.43 -8.44
CA PHE A 76 -8.47 -7.71 -8.99
C PHE A 76 -8.48 -7.70 -10.52
N ASN A 77 -7.51 -8.38 -11.11
CA ASN A 77 -7.51 -8.74 -12.52
C ASN A 77 -7.77 -10.24 -12.65
N GLY A 78 -9.02 -10.63 -12.90
CA GLY A 78 -9.45 -12.01 -12.78
C GLY A 78 -9.30 -12.50 -11.33
N ASP A 79 -8.59 -13.62 -11.14
CA ASP A 79 -8.34 -14.19 -9.81
C ASP A 79 -7.05 -13.67 -9.15
N SER A 80 -6.40 -12.66 -9.73
CA SER A 80 -5.14 -12.12 -9.20
C SER A 80 -5.32 -10.72 -8.63
N LEU A 81 -4.88 -10.52 -7.39
CA LEU A 81 -4.81 -9.20 -6.76
C LEU A 81 -3.93 -8.24 -7.58
N LEU A 82 -4.53 -7.14 -8.02
CA LEU A 82 -3.88 -6.08 -8.79
C LEU A 82 -3.43 -4.92 -7.90
N SER A 83 -4.32 -4.45 -7.02
CA SER A 83 -4.09 -3.28 -6.19
C SER A 83 -4.63 -3.46 -4.77
N ALA A 84 -4.02 -2.76 -3.82
CA ALA A 84 -4.58 -2.51 -2.50
C ALA A 84 -4.49 -1.02 -2.21
N THR A 85 -5.61 -0.37 -1.91
CA THR A 85 -5.71 1.07 -1.67
C THR A 85 -6.28 1.33 -0.29
N TYR A 86 -5.46 1.86 0.61
CA TYR A 86 -5.93 2.42 1.87
C TYR A 86 -6.29 3.88 1.65
N TYR A 87 -7.38 4.35 2.25
CA TYR A 87 -7.77 5.74 2.16
C TYR A 87 -8.31 6.29 3.49
N TYR A 88 -8.00 7.56 3.72
CA TYR A 88 -8.38 8.32 4.91
C TYR A 88 -8.66 9.76 4.49
N TYR A 89 -9.82 10.31 4.85
CA TYR A 89 -10.26 11.61 4.36
C TYR A 89 -11.01 12.38 5.44
N THR A 90 -11.14 13.69 5.24
CA THR A 90 -11.86 14.58 6.15
C THR A 90 -13.34 14.22 6.23
N THR A 91 -13.86 14.14 7.44
CA THR A 91 -15.27 13.95 7.80
C THR A 91 -15.64 15.01 8.83
N PRO A 92 -16.91 15.11 9.29
CA PRO A 92 -17.25 16.02 10.39
C PRO A 92 -16.42 15.80 11.67
N SER A 93 -15.85 14.61 11.87
CA SER A 93 -15.01 14.24 13.01
C SER A 93 -13.51 14.18 12.69
N ILE A 94 -13.11 14.34 11.43
CA ILE A 94 -11.71 14.22 10.97
C ILE A 94 -11.33 15.52 10.27
N THR A 95 -10.39 16.25 10.87
CA THR A 95 -9.92 17.55 10.39
C THR A 95 -8.81 17.41 9.35
N GLN A 96 -8.51 18.51 8.64
CA GLN A 96 -7.35 18.58 7.74
C GLN A 96 -6.03 18.26 8.47
N SER A 97 -5.87 18.74 9.71
CA SER A 97 -4.69 18.46 10.52
C SER A 97 -4.53 16.97 10.79
N ASP A 98 -5.63 16.25 11.03
CA ASP A 98 -5.60 14.80 11.25
C ASP A 98 -5.13 14.06 10.00
N VAL A 99 -5.65 14.43 8.82
CA VAL A 99 -5.24 13.83 7.53
C VAL A 99 -3.77 14.13 7.21
N THR A 100 -3.31 15.35 7.48
CA THR A 100 -1.92 15.77 7.23
C THR A 100 -0.94 15.07 8.20
N ALA A 101 -1.32 14.95 9.48
CA ALA A 101 -0.57 14.20 10.47
C ALA A 101 -0.47 12.73 10.09
N ALA A 102 -1.59 12.13 9.66
CA ALA A 102 -1.62 10.76 9.16
C ALA A 102 -0.69 10.55 7.97
N SER A 103 -0.64 11.50 7.03
CA SER A 103 0.26 11.42 5.88
C SER A 103 1.71 11.43 6.31
N THR A 104 2.08 12.27 7.28
CA THR A 104 3.46 12.39 7.76
C THR A 104 3.91 11.11 8.48
N GLU A 105 3.05 10.55 9.32
CA GLU A 105 3.34 9.29 10.03
C GLU A 105 3.47 8.11 9.06
N LEU A 106 2.54 7.98 8.11
CA LEU A 106 2.56 6.90 7.12
C LEU A 106 3.76 7.03 6.17
N GLU A 107 4.15 8.25 5.79
CA GLU A 107 5.40 8.48 5.05
C GLU A 107 6.61 8.03 5.85
N GLY A 108 6.67 8.35 7.16
CA GLY A 108 7.75 7.91 8.04
C GLY A 108 7.88 6.38 8.10
N LEU A 109 6.77 5.68 8.29
CA LEU A 109 6.73 4.21 8.33
C LEU A 109 7.15 3.58 6.99
N LEU A 110 6.69 4.14 5.87
CA LEU A 110 7.08 3.69 4.54
C LEU A 110 8.56 3.99 4.28
N ALA A 111 9.06 5.14 4.73
CA ALA A 111 10.46 5.52 4.56
C ALA A 111 11.42 4.68 5.40
N GLU A 112 11.02 4.29 6.62
CA GLU A 112 11.78 3.37 7.46
C GLU A 112 11.95 2.01 6.78
N LYS A 113 10.89 1.50 6.13
CA LYS A 113 10.90 0.19 5.48
C LYS A 113 11.53 0.20 4.08
N TYR A 114 11.21 1.19 3.26
CA TYR A 114 11.53 1.23 1.83
C TYR A 114 12.61 2.26 1.47
N GLY A 115 13.12 3.00 2.45
CA GLY A 115 14.02 4.13 2.23
C GLY A 115 13.26 5.41 1.81
N PRO A 116 13.97 6.52 1.58
CA PRO A 116 13.35 7.78 1.19
C PRO A 116 12.60 7.64 -0.14
N GLY A 117 11.34 8.10 -0.17
CA GLY A 117 10.50 8.06 -1.36
C GLY A 117 10.76 9.23 -2.31
N LYS A 118 10.36 9.08 -3.58
CA LYS A 118 10.41 10.16 -4.56
C LYS A 118 9.17 11.04 -4.43
N ILE A 119 9.39 12.29 -4.01
CA ILE A 119 8.34 13.29 -3.83
C ILE A 119 8.03 13.96 -5.19
N VAL A 120 6.75 14.09 -5.50
CA VAL A 120 6.22 14.86 -6.64
C VAL A 120 5.04 15.69 -6.15
N GLN A 121 5.08 17.00 -6.38
CA GLN A 121 4.02 17.92 -5.98
C GLN A 121 3.47 18.65 -7.21
N VAL A 122 2.14 18.64 -7.36
CA VAL A 122 1.40 19.29 -8.44
C VAL A 122 0.21 20.01 -7.84
N GLY A 123 0.28 21.34 -7.74
CA GLY A 123 -0.71 22.13 -7.02
C GLY A 123 -0.78 21.74 -5.54
N GLU A 124 -1.99 21.46 -5.06
CA GLU A 124 -2.25 20.99 -3.69
C GLU A 124 -2.05 19.47 -3.50
N LEU A 125 -1.78 18.74 -4.59
CA LEU A 125 -1.53 17.30 -4.53
C LEU A 125 -0.03 17.04 -4.31
N ARG A 126 0.30 16.47 -3.15
CA ARG A 126 1.63 15.95 -2.84
C ARG A 126 1.60 14.42 -2.92
N THR A 127 2.55 13.85 -3.66
CA THR A 127 2.71 12.40 -3.75
C THR A 127 4.12 11.98 -3.38
N VAL A 128 4.24 10.84 -2.72
CA VAL A 128 5.51 10.19 -2.39
C VAL A 128 5.46 8.78 -2.95
N ASN A 129 6.48 8.42 -3.74
CA ASN A 129 6.49 7.18 -4.49
C ASN A 129 7.67 6.30 -4.08
N TRP A 130 7.41 5.02 -3.85
CA TRP A 130 8.42 3.99 -3.67
C TRP A 130 8.26 2.92 -4.74
N LEU A 131 9.39 2.39 -5.18
CA LEU A 131 9.43 1.31 -6.16
C LEU A 131 10.22 0.14 -5.57
N THR A 132 9.57 -1.00 -5.55
CA THR A 132 10.20 -2.30 -5.28
C THR A 132 10.18 -3.13 -6.57
N PRO A 133 10.87 -4.28 -6.61
CA PRO A 133 10.86 -5.14 -7.80
C PRO A 133 9.45 -5.54 -8.26
N ARG A 134 8.51 -5.77 -7.33
CA ARG A 134 7.15 -6.25 -7.65
C ARG A 134 6.04 -5.25 -7.37
N THR A 135 6.30 -4.20 -6.59
CA THR A 135 5.27 -3.27 -6.10
C THR A 135 5.67 -1.83 -6.37
N GLN A 136 4.73 -1.05 -6.89
CA GLN A 136 4.76 0.41 -6.82
C GLN A 136 3.90 0.85 -5.64
N ILE A 137 4.43 1.71 -4.78
CA ILE A 137 3.73 2.25 -3.62
C ILE A 137 3.63 3.75 -3.83
N ARG A 138 2.42 4.29 -3.70
CA ARG A 138 2.16 5.73 -3.83
C ARG A 138 1.36 6.20 -2.63
N LEU A 139 1.93 7.11 -1.85
CA LEU A 139 1.22 7.90 -0.86
C LEU A 139 0.81 9.21 -1.52
N ALA A 140 -0.47 9.54 -1.53
CA ALA A 140 -1.01 10.77 -2.10
C ALA A 140 -1.77 11.53 -1.02
N LEU A 141 -1.41 12.80 -0.81
CA LEU A 141 -2.09 13.75 0.05
C LEU A 141 -2.55 14.92 -0.80
N GLY A 142 -3.82 15.26 -0.77
CA GLY A 142 -4.32 16.43 -1.49
C GLY A 142 -5.71 16.85 -1.08
N ASN A 143 -6.10 18.03 -1.52
CA ASN A 143 -7.45 18.57 -1.36
C ASN A 143 -8.29 18.23 -2.58
N VAL A 144 -9.50 17.70 -2.37
CA VAL A 144 -10.37 17.21 -3.45
C VAL A 144 -11.79 17.62 -3.14
N ASP A 145 -12.36 18.47 -4.01
CA ASP A 145 -13.74 18.99 -4.09
C ASP A 145 -14.38 19.52 -2.79
N ARG A 146 -14.28 18.82 -1.66
CA ARG A 146 -14.87 19.13 -0.35
C ARG A 146 -13.98 18.74 0.85
N GLY A 147 -12.67 18.56 0.68
CA GLY A 147 -11.76 18.36 1.81
C GLY A 147 -10.49 17.60 1.49
N TRP A 148 -9.67 17.39 2.52
CA TRP A 148 -8.37 16.73 2.40
C TRP A 148 -8.53 15.22 2.41
N SER A 149 -7.78 14.54 1.53
CA SER A 149 -7.70 13.09 1.48
C SER A 149 -6.26 12.61 1.42
N LEU A 150 -6.08 11.42 1.97
CA LEU A 150 -4.86 10.64 1.99
C LEU A 150 -5.15 9.27 1.42
N GLU A 151 -4.34 8.84 0.45
CA GLU A 151 -4.43 7.52 -0.16
C GLU A 151 -3.05 6.85 -0.17
N ILE A 152 -2.98 5.58 0.26
CA ILE A 152 -1.84 4.71 0.01
C ILE A 152 -2.26 3.66 -1.00
N VAL A 153 -1.64 3.68 -2.17
CA VAL A 153 -1.89 2.71 -3.24
C VAL A 153 -0.68 1.80 -3.36
N TYR A 154 -0.92 0.50 -3.16
CA TYR A 154 -0.02 -0.57 -3.52
C TYR A 154 -0.48 -1.14 -4.87
N LEU A 155 0.39 -1.12 -5.87
CA LEU A 155 0.11 -1.65 -7.21
C LEU A 155 1.10 -2.76 -7.54
N CYS A 156 0.60 -3.93 -7.93
CA CYS A 156 1.45 -5.01 -8.41
C CYS A 156 1.97 -4.70 -9.82
N ARG A 157 3.29 -4.57 -9.97
CA ARG A 157 3.96 -4.27 -11.25
C ARG A 157 4.04 -5.47 -12.20
N VAL A 158 3.91 -6.68 -11.66
CA VAL A 158 4.08 -7.93 -12.41
C VAL A 158 2.79 -8.73 -12.55
N CYS A 159 1.71 -8.33 -11.86
CA CYS A 159 0.39 -8.98 -11.94
C CYS A 159 -0.47 -8.39 -13.07
N SER A 160 -0.03 -7.26 -13.62
CA SER A 160 -0.54 -6.67 -14.85
C SER A 160 -0.03 -7.49 -16.04
N GLY A 161 -0.56 -8.70 -16.25
CA GLY A 161 -0.56 -9.29 -17.59
C GLY A 161 -1.21 -8.29 -18.54
N ASP A 162 -0.75 -8.24 -19.80
CA ASP A 162 -1.10 -7.20 -20.80
C ASP A 162 -2.47 -6.60 -20.52
N PRO A 163 -2.53 -5.32 -20.08
CA PRO A 163 -3.79 -4.74 -19.67
C PRO A 163 -4.74 -4.88 -20.85
N LYS A 164 -5.88 -5.56 -20.65
CA LYS A 164 -7.02 -5.32 -21.53
C LYS A 164 -7.23 -3.81 -21.51
N VAL A 165 -6.97 -3.21 -22.67
CA VAL A 165 -6.89 -1.78 -22.93
C VAL A 165 -8.24 -1.16 -22.61
N ASP A 166 -8.52 -0.90 -21.34
CA ASP A 166 -9.75 -0.21 -20.92
C ASP A 166 -9.68 0.49 -19.55
N SER A 167 -8.57 0.41 -18.80
CA SER A 167 -8.51 1.03 -17.45
C SER A 167 -7.36 2.01 -17.23
N GLN A 168 -6.55 2.30 -18.24
CA GLN A 168 -5.47 3.30 -18.14
C GLN A 168 -5.59 4.38 -19.22
N THR A 169 -6.63 5.20 -19.14
CA THR A 169 -6.67 6.46 -19.89
C THR A 169 -7.21 7.58 -19.00
N LYS A 170 -6.29 8.42 -18.49
CA LYS A 170 -6.51 9.79 -18.00
C LYS A 170 -7.74 10.00 -17.10
N GLY A 171 -7.84 9.27 -15.99
CA GLY A 171 -8.68 9.70 -14.88
C GLY A 171 -8.00 10.86 -14.16
N SER A 172 -8.55 12.07 -14.24
CA SER A 172 -8.31 13.11 -13.22
C SER A 172 -8.41 12.44 -11.85
N TRP A 173 -7.41 12.57 -10.98
CA TRP A 173 -7.51 12.04 -9.64
C TRP A 173 -8.78 12.59 -8.97
N LYS A 174 -9.68 11.70 -8.54
CA LYS A 174 -10.95 12.02 -7.87
C LYS A 174 -10.97 11.25 -6.55
N ALA A 175 -11.23 11.95 -5.45
CA ALA A 175 -11.43 11.32 -4.15
C ALA A 175 -12.61 10.36 -4.23
N LYS A 176 -12.42 9.16 -3.67
CA LYS A 176 -13.50 8.19 -3.49
C LYS A 176 -14.38 8.63 -2.34
N LYS A 177 -15.41 9.42 -2.66
CA LYS A 177 -16.56 9.64 -1.79
C LYS A 177 -17.53 8.49 -1.99
N GLU A 178 -17.80 7.75 -0.92
CA GLU A 178 -18.98 6.91 -0.63
C GLU A 178 -18.56 5.61 0.07
N ILE A 179 -18.22 5.72 1.36
CA ILE A 179 -18.74 4.75 2.32
C ILE A 179 -19.79 5.52 3.11
N ASN A 180 -21.07 5.22 2.85
CA ASN A 180 -22.12 5.57 3.79
C ASN A 180 -21.82 4.81 5.09
N ASP A 181 -21.82 5.52 6.20
CA ASP A 181 -21.59 5.04 7.57
C ASP A 181 -20.11 4.91 8.00
N LEU A 182 -19.50 6.07 8.28
CA LEU A 182 -18.58 6.20 9.42
C LEU A 182 -19.34 6.67 10.64
#